data_AF-A0A6N0X7N6-F1
#
_entry.id   AF-A0A6N0X7N6-F1
#
_cell.length_a   1.000
_cell.length_b   1.000
_cell.length_c   1.000
_cell.angle_alpha   90.00
_cell.angle_beta   90.00
_cell.angle_gamma   90.00
#
_symmetry.space_group_name_H-M   'P 1'
#
loop_
_entity.id
_entity.type
_entity.pdbx_description
1 polymer ?
#
loop_
_entity_poly.entity_id
_entity_poly.type
_entity_poly.pdbx_seq_one_letter_code
_entity_poly.pdbx_strand_id
1 'polypeptide(L)' 'MNTRSLIAAATIAFTAAIAVPAAARTLPPPAPVPAPTDTPSPTQRICWVDTVTGSRIPTKECHTRAEWQKMGVDPLAKK' A
#
# COMPACT_ATOMS: atom_id res chain seq x y z
N MET A 1 -48.06 61.56 39.36
CA MET A 1 -46.70 61.89 39.88
C MET A 1 -46.21 60.73 40.72
N ASN A 2 -45.18 60.07 40.21
CA ASN A 2 -44.12 59.23 40.81
C ASN A 2 -44.42 58.65 42.22
N THR A 3 -44.21 57.36 42.48
CA THR A 3 -42.88 56.74 42.51
C THR A 3 -43.04 55.23 42.74
N ARG A 4 -42.22 54.39 42.08
CA ARG A 4 -41.46 53.28 42.71
C ARG A 4 -40.67 52.50 41.65
N SER A 5 -39.37 52.77 41.65
CA SER A 5 -38.33 52.00 40.95
C SER A 5 -38.39 50.53 41.33
N LEU A 6 -38.19 49.65 40.35
CA LEU A 6 -37.56 48.36 40.58
C LEU A 6 -36.47 48.15 39.52
N ILE A 7 -35.25 48.33 39.98
CA ILE A 7 -34.00 47.95 39.32
C ILE A 7 -34.03 46.42 39.23
N ALA A 8 -34.18 45.86 38.03
CA ALA A 8 -33.97 44.43 37.81
C ALA A 8 -32.60 44.24 37.18
N ALA A 9 -31.69 43.74 38.00
CA ALA A 9 -30.28 43.53 37.71
C ALA A 9 -30.07 42.63 36.48
N ALA A 10 -29.07 42.99 35.69
CA ALA A 10 -28.51 42.14 34.66
C ALA A 10 -27.83 40.92 35.29
N THR A 11 -28.24 39.72 34.91
CA THR A 11 -27.44 38.50 35.11
C THR A 11 -27.23 37.85 33.75
N ILE A 12 -26.21 38.31 33.03
CA ILE A 12 -25.68 37.59 31.88
C ILE A 12 -24.86 36.44 32.47
N ALA A 13 -25.43 35.24 32.47
CA ALA A 13 -24.72 34.03 32.88
C ALA A 13 -23.65 33.71 31.84
N PHE A 14 -22.39 34.04 32.14
CA PHE A 14 -21.24 33.60 31.35
C PHE A 14 -20.97 32.12 31.65
N THR A 15 -21.52 31.23 30.84
CA THR A 15 -21.14 29.81 30.87
C THR A 15 -19.77 29.65 30.23
N ALA A 16 -18.74 29.51 31.07
CA ALA A 16 -17.40 29.11 30.61
C ALA A 16 -17.47 27.66 30.10
N ALA A 17 -17.38 27.48 28.78
CA ALA A 17 -17.25 26.17 28.17
C ALA A 17 -15.83 25.64 28.45
N ILE A 18 -15.72 24.66 29.33
CA ILE A 18 -14.47 23.92 29.56
C ILE A 18 -14.19 23.03 28.34
N ALA A 19 -13.19 23.41 27.54
CA ALA A 19 -12.72 22.57 26.44
C ALA A 19 -11.96 21.37 27.03
N VAL A 20 -12.55 20.17 26.90
CA VAL A 20 -11.89 18.91 27.28
C VAL A 20 -10.95 18.50 26.13
N PRO A 21 -9.64 18.31 26.36
CA PRO A 21 -8.75 17.89 25.30
C PRO A 21 -9.07 16.46 24.88
N ALA A 22 -9.33 16.25 23.59
CA ALA A 22 -9.53 14.94 23.02
C ALA A 22 -8.19 14.18 23.01
N ALA A 23 -8.08 13.12 23.82
CA ALA A 23 -6.91 12.24 23.78
C ALA A 23 -6.91 11.45 22.46
N ALA A 24 -5.89 11.67 21.63
CA ALA A 24 -5.69 10.90 20.41
C ALA A 24 -5.37 9.44 20.78
N ARG A 25 -6.12 8.49 20.21
CA ARG A 25 -5.86 7.06 20.40
C ARG A 25 -4.74 6.63 19.46
N THR A 26 -3.65 6.12 20.00
CA THR A 26 -2.58 5.52 19.20
C THR A 26 -3.10 4.20 18.63
N LEU A 27 -3.24 4.12 17.31
CA LEU A 27 -3.52 2.85 16.64
C LEU A 27 -2.23 2.03 16.56
N PRO A 28 -2.28 0.70 16.72
CA PRO A 28 -1.13 -0.15 16.51
C PRO A 28 -0.64 -0.02 15.06
N PRO A 29 0.68 -0.15 14.81
CA PRO A 29 1.21 -0.12 13.46
C PRO A 29 0.58 -1.23 12.61
N PRO A 30 0.40 -1.02 11.29
CA PRO A 30 -0.10 -2.03 10.41
C PRO A 30 0.82 -3.26 10.42
N ALA A 31 0.22 -4.45 10.31
CA ALA A 31 0.96 -5.69 10.26
C ALA A 31 1.89 -5.71 9.02
N PRO A 32 3.07 -6.38 9.12
CA PRO A 32 3.96 -6.55 7.98
C PRO A 32 3.23 -7.28 6.84
N VAL A 33 3.29 -6.71 5.64
CA VAL A 33 2.80 -7.38 4.42
C VAL A 33 3.87 -8.41 4.01
N PRO A 34 3.48 -9.67 3.68
CA PRO A 34 4.42 -10.65 3.15
C PRO A 34 5.08 -10.11 1.88
N ALA A 35 6.42 -10.16 1.83
CA ALA A 35 7.14 -9.83 0.61
C ALA A 35 6.72 -10.82 -0.49
N PRO A 36 6.49 -10.34 -1.74
CA PRO A 36 6.25 -11.25 -2.85
C PRO A 36 7.49 -12.13 -3.03
N THR A 37 7.30 -13.44 -3.00
CA THR A 37 8.36 -14.37 -3.38
C THR A 37 8.59 -14.20 -4.88
N ASP A 38 9.76 -13.70 -5.29
CA ASP A 38 10.18 -13.53 -6.70
C ASP A 38 10.33 -14.87 -7.47
N THR A 39 9.84 -15.97 -6.91
CA THR A 39 9.88 -17.29 -7.52
C THR A 39 8.65 -17.47 -8.40
N PRO A 40 8.78 -17.42 -9.74
CA PRO A 40 7.63 -17.56 -10.62
C PRO A 40 7.03 -18.97 -10.56
N SER A 41 5.73 -19.05 -10.80
CA SER A 41 4.99 -20.32 -10.82
C SER A 41 5.61 -21.33 -11.79
N PRO A 42 5.59 -22.65 -11.48
CA PRO A 42 6.02 -23.69 -12.44
C PRO A 42 5.26 -23.64 -13.77
N THR A 43 4.02 -23.14 -13.76
CA THR A 43 3.16 -22.99 -14.94
C THR A 43 3.38 -21.67 -15.69
N GLN A 44 4.21 -20.77 -15.15
CA GLN A 44 4.49 -19.50 -15.80
C GLN A 44 5.24 -19.74 -17.10
N ARG A 45 4.73 -19.19 -18.21
CA ARG A 45 5.41 -19.19 -19.50
C ARG A 45 6.53 -18.15 -19.48
N ILE A 46 7.74 -18.59 -19.84
CA ILE A 46 8.94 -17.76 -19.92
C ILE A 46 9.48 -17.89 -21.34
N CYS A 47 9.68 -16.76 -22.00
CA CYS A 47 10.19 -16.69 -23.37
C CYS A 47 11.64 -16.22 -23.37
N TRP A 48 12.51 -17.03 -23.94
CA TRP A 48 13.89 -16.68 -24.23
C TRP A 48 13.98 -16.14 -25.66
N VAL A 49 14.69 -15.02 -25.84
CA VAL A 49 14.98 -14.48 -27.17
C VAL A 49 16.47 -14.66 -27.40
N ASP A 50 16.81 -15.48 -28.39
CA ASP A 50 18.20 -15.71 -28.79
C ASP A 50 18.50 -14.99 -30.11
N THR A 51 19.72 -14.49 -30.22
CA THR A 51 20.22 -13.88 -31.46
C THR A 51 21.39 -14.72 -31.93
N VAL A 52 21.13 -15.61 -32.89
CA VAL A 52 22.14 -16.49 -33.47
C VAL A 52 23.19 -15.64 -34.19
N THR A 53 24.47 -15.87 -33.89
CA THR A 53 25.58 -15.14 -34.53
C THR A 53 25.52 -15.28 -36.05
N GLY A 54 25.47 -14.15 -36.77
CA GLY A 54 25.36 -14.11 -38.22
C GLY A 54 23.93 -13.97 -38.76
N SER A 55 22.90 -14.14 -37.92
CA SER A 55 21.51 -13.79 -38.24
C SER A 55 21.13 -12.48 -37.57
N ARG A 56 20.44 -11.59 -38.29
CA ARG A 56 19.81 -10.39 -37.72
C ARG A 56 18.37 -10.63 -37.26
N ILE A 57 17.86 -11.85 -37.46
CA ILE A 57 16.50 -12.23 -37.09
C ILE A 57 16.58 -12.96 -35.74
N PRO A 58 16.05 -12.37 -34.65
CA PRO A 58 16.02 -13.03 -33.36
C PRO A 58 15.00 -14.17 -33.36
N THR A 59 15.36 -15.30 -32.76
CA THR A 59 14.45 -16.42 -32.52
C THR A 59 13.89 -16.31 -31.10
N LYS A 60 12.61 -16.65 -30.93
CA LYS A 60 11.93 -16.61 -29.64
C LYS A 60 11.40 -17.99 -29.31
N GLU A 61 11.83 -18.53 -28.18
CA GLU A 61 11.39 -19.83 -27.68
C GLU A 61 10.69 -19.65 -26.34
N CYS A 62 9.50 -20.22 -26.18
CA CYS A 62 8.65 -20.00 -25.01
C CYS A 62 8.21 -21.33 -24.40
N HIS A 63 8.66 -21.58 -23.17
CA HIS A 63 8.31 -22.76 -22.39
C HIS A 63 7.81 -22.40 -21.01
N THR A 64 7.14 -23.35 -20.35
CA THR A 64 6.84 -23.20 -18.91
C THR A 64 8.13 -23.31 -18.10
N ARG A 65 8.16 -22.74 -16.89
CA ARG A 65 9.32 -22.89 -16.00
C ARG A 65 9.65 -24.37 -15.75
N ALA A 66 8.63 -25.21 -15.58
CA ALA A 66 8.81 -26.65 -15.40
C ALA A 66 9.45 -27.33 -16.63
N GLU A 67 9.08 -26.90 -17.84
CA GLU A 67 9.71 -27.38 -19.08
C GLU A 67 11.17 -26.95 -19.18
N TRP A 68 11.49 -25.69 -18.87
CA TRP A 68 12.87 -25.22 -18.85
C TRP A 68 13.76 -26.01 -17.87
N GLN A 69 13.25 -26.29 -16.67
CA GLN A 69 13.94 -27.12 -15.68
C GLN A 69 14.19 -28.55 -16.18
N LYS A 70 13.23 -29.15 -16.91
CA LYS A 70 13.42 -30.47 -17.54
C LYS A 70 14.51 -30.47 -18.61
N MET A 71 14.70 -29.34 -19.29
CA MET A 71 15.78 -29.13 -20.27
C MET A 71 17.12 -28.80 -19.60
N GLY A 72 17.17 -28.69 -18.26
CA GLY A 72 18.38 -28.34 -17.53
C GLY A 72 18.79 -26.88 -17.66
N VAL A 73 17.89 -26.01 -18.14
CA VAL A 73 18.14 -24.57 -18.33
C VAL A 73 17.37 -23.79 -17.28
N ASP A 74 18.05 -22.88 -16.57
CA ASP A 74 17.38 -21.93 -15.68
C ASP A 74 17.21 -20.57 -16.39
N PRO A 75 15.99 -20.24 -16.85
CA PRO A 75 15.73 -18.99 -17.56
C PRO A 75 15.70 -17.75 -16.64
N LEU A 76 15.89 -17.94 -15.33
CA LEU A 76 15.85 -16.86 -14.33
C LEU A 76 17.21 -16.65 -13.65
N ALA A 77 18.21 -17.46 -13.99
CA ALA A 77 19.57 -17.29 -13.50
C ALA A 77 20.08 -15.91 -13.97
N LYS A 78 20.35 -15.02 -13.02
CA LYS A 78 20.97 -13.73 -13.31
C LYS A 78 22.41 -13.97 -13.75
N LYS A 79 22.82 -13.37 -14.88
CA LYS A 79 24.22 -13.29 -15.29
C LYS A 79 25.03 -12.42 -14.36
#